data_AF-A0A8J2YQQ4-F1
#
_entry.id   AF-A0A8J2YQQ4-F1
#
_cell.length_a   1.000
_cell.length_b   1.000
_cell.length_c   1.000
_cell.angle_alpha   90.00
_cell.angle_beta   90.00
_cell.angle_gamma   90.00
#
_symmetry.space_group_name_H-M   'P 1'
#
loop_
_entity.id
_entity.type
_entity.pdbx_description
1 polymer ?
#
loop_
_entity_poly.entity_id
_entity_poly.type
_entity_poly.pdbx_seq_one_letter_code
_entity_poly.pdbx_strand_id
1 'polypeptide(L)' 'MREFSTGANHAQPGDPARLATAILALVDATEPPLRLPLGSDTVARIEEKNRFVAAELEAWRTLALSTNFPA' A
#
# COMPACT_ATOMS: atom_id res chain seq x y z
N MET A 1 18.17 4.86 -10.95
CA MET A 1 16.85 5.32 -11.44
C MET A 1 16.67 5.07 -12.93
N ARG A 2 17.51 5.61 -13.83
CA ARG A 2 17.33 5.42 -15.29
C ARG A 2 17.34 3.94 -15.72
N GLU A 3 18.26 3.13 -15.21
CA GLU A 3 18.36 1.69 -15.55
C GLU A 3 17.12 0.89 -15.13
N PHE A 4 16.59 1.16 -13.93
CA PHE A 4 15.34 0.56 -13.46
C PHE A 4 14.17 0.93 -14.37
N SER A 5 14.03 2.20 -14.74
CA SER A 5 12.96 2.67 -15.62
C SER A 5 12.96 1.98 -16.98
N THR A 6 14.14 1.78 -17.58
CA THR A 6 14.27 1.07 -18.86
C THR A 6 13.84 -0.39 -18.73
N GLY A 7 14.25 -1.09 -17.68
CA GLY A 7 13.90 -2.50 -17.47
C GLY A 7 12.44 -2.73 -17.08
N ALA A 8 11.80 -1.77 -16.41
CA ALA A 8 10.40 -1.85 -16.01
C ALA A 8 9.41 -1.52 -17.15
N ASN A 9 9.87 -0.86 -18.21
CA ASN A 9 9.03 -0.49 -19.33
C ASN A 9 8.52 -1.75 -20.07
N HIS A 10 7.21 -1.88 -20.23
CA HIS A 10 6.51 -3.07 -20.77
C HIS A 10 6.67 -4.37 -19.97
N ALA A 11 7.30 -4.33 -18.81
CA ALA A 11 7.47 -5.48 -17.90
C ALA A 11 6.51 -5.41 -16.70
N GLN A 12 5.52 -4.52 -16.74
CA GLN A 12 4.54 -4.41 -15.67
C GLN A 12 3.71 -5.71 -15.60
N PRO A 13 3.49 -6.28 -14.40
CA PRO A 13 2.75 -7.53 -14.26
C PRO A 13 1.23 -7.37 -14.47
N GLY A 14 0.74 -6.13 -14.55
CA GLY A 14 -0.68 -5.80 -14.64
C GLY A 14 -1.24 -5.85 -16.07
N ASP A 15 -2.56 -5.97 -16.16
CA ASP A 15 -3.32 -5.91 -17.41
C ASP A 15 -4.07 -4.56 -17.51
N PRO A 16 -3.73 -3.69 -18.48
CA PRO A 16 -4.38 -2.39 -18.64
C PRO A 16 -5.89 -2.45 -18.90
N ALA A 17 -6.40 -3.50 -19.57
CA ALA A 17 -7.82 -3.65 -19.82
C ALA A 17 -8.58 -3.96 -18.51
N ARG A 18 -7.99 -4.81 -17.65
CA ARG A 18 -8.55 -5.09 -16.32
C ARG A 18 -8.48 -3.87 -15.40
N LEU A 19 -7.42 -3.06 -15.52
CA LEU A 19 -7.30 -1.80 -14.79
C LEU A 19 -8.46 -0.85 -15.14
N ALA A 20 -8.78 -0.70 -16.43
CA ALA A 20 -9.91 0.14 -16.85
C ALA A 20 -11.23 -0.32 -16.21
N THR A 21 -11.50 -1.63 -16.20
CA THR A 21 -12.68 -2.19 -15.52
C THR A 21 -12.70 -1.89 -14.02
N ALA A 22 -11.56 -2.00 -13.34
CA ALA A 22 -11.46 -1.68 -11.91
C ALA A 22 -11.71 -0.19 -11.63
N ILE A 23 -11.28 0.71 -12.52
CA ILE A 23 -11.55 2.15 -12.40
C ILE A 23 -13.04 2.44 -12.54
N LEU A 24 -13.74 1.81 -13.49
CA LEU A 24 -15.19 1.98 -13.62
C LEU A 24 -15.92 1.52 -12.36
N ALA A 25 -15.54 0.36 -11.82
CA ALA A 25 -16.09 -0.12 -10.56
C ALA A 25 -15.82 0.82 -9.37
N LEU A 26 -14.66 1.49 -9.34
CA LEU A 26 -14.35 2.50 -8.33
C LEU A 26 -15.24 3.75 -8.46
N VAL A 27 -15.51 4.20 -9.70
CA VAL A 27 -16.37 5.35 -9.96
C VAL A 27 -17.82 5.07 -9.55
N ASP A 28 -18.27 3.83 -9.75
CA ASP A 28 -19.63 3.39 -9.39
C ASP A 28 -19.78 3.01 -7.90
N ALA A 29 -18.71 3.10 -7.09
CA ALA A 29 -18.75 2.72 -5.69
C ALA A 29 -19.51 3.76 -4.85
N THR A 30 -20.51 3.32 -4.08
CA THR A 30 -21.28 4.18 -3.16
C THR A 30 -20.39 4.88 -2.13
N GLU A 31 -19.36 4.17 -1.65
CA GLU A 31 -18.38 4.67 -0.69
C GLU A 31 -16.97 4.39 -1.21
N PRO A 32 -16.41 5.27 -2.06
CA PRO A 32 -15.10 5.03 -2.65
C PRO A 32 -13.99 5.12 -1.59
N PRO A 33 -13.00 4.22 -1.60
CA PRO A 33 -11.89 4.27 -0.66
C PRO A 33 -10.95 5.44 -0.94
N LEU A 34 -10.26 5.92 0.11
CA LEU A 34 -9.20 6.91 -0.05
C LEU A 34 -8.02 6.39 -0.90
N ARG A 35 -7.75 5.08 -0.85
CA ARG A 35 -6.67 4.42 -1.59
C ARG A 35 -7.15 3.06 -2.09
N LEU A 36 -6.94 2.79 -3.38
CA LEU A 36 -7.21 1.49 -4.01
C LEU A 36 -5.90 0.92 -4.61
N PRO A 37 -5.26 -0.07 -3.97
CA PRO A 37 -4.12 -0.77 -4.56
C PRO A 37 -4.56 -1.59 -5.78
N LEU A 38 -3.79 -1.53 -6.87
CA LEU A 38 -4.10 -2.18 -8.14
C LEU A 38 -2.87 -2.99 -8.59
N GLY A 39 -3.02 -4.31 -8.65
CA GLY A 39 -1.91 -5.23 -8.93
C GLY A 39 -1.41 -5.93 -7.67
N SER A 40 -1.03 -7.20 -7.81
CA SER A 40 -0.60 -8.05 -6.69
C SER A 40 0.68 -7.56 -6.01
N ASP A 41 1.57 -6.93 -6.78
CA ASP A 41 2.79 -6.31 -6.28
C ASP A 41 2.47 -5.16 -5.31
N THR A 42 1.49 -4.31 -5.65
CA THR A 42 1.08 -3.21 -4.77
C THR A 42 0.50 -3.72 -3.45
N VAL A 43 -0.32 -4.76 -3.50
CA VAL A 43 -0.90 -5.41 -2.31
C VAL A 43 0.21 -5.98 -1.43
N ALA A 44 1.11 -6.79 -2.01
CA ALA A 44 2.21 -7.41 -1.26
C ALA A 44 3.11 -6.37 -0.57
N ARG A 45 3.44 -5.26 -1.26
CA ARG A 45 4.27 -4.19 -0.70
C ARG A 45 3.58 -3.43 0.43
N ILE A 46 2.27 -3.19 0.30
CA ILE A 46 1.49 -2.53 1.36
C ILE A 46 1.38 -3.43 2.59
N GLU A 47 1.10 -4.72 2.40
CA GLU A 47 1.05 -5.69 3.48
C GLU A 47 2.40 -5.81 4.21
N GLU A 48 3.50 -5.89 3.46
CA GLU A 48 4.84 -5.90 4.02
C GLU A 48 5.13 -4.64 4.83
N LYS A 49 4.85 -3.45 4.28
CA LYS A 49 5.06 -2.19 5.00
C LYS A 49 4.21 -2.09 6.26
N ASN A 50 2.94 -2.50 6.20
CA ASN A 50 2.06 -2.47 7.36
C ASN A 50 2.54 -3.41 8.47
N ARG A 51 2.97 -4.63 8.11
CA ARG A 51 3.57 -5.57 9.08
C ARG A 51 4.83 -5.00 9.70
N PHE A 52 5.70 -4.38 8.90
CA PHE A 52 6.91 -3.74 9.39
C PHE A 52 6.60 -2.64 10.40
N VAL A 53 5.70 -1.71 10.06
CA VAL A 53 5.30 -0.61 10.96
C VAL A 53 4.66 -1.13 12.24
N ALA A 54 3.80 -2.14 12.14
CA ALA A 54 3.17 -2.75 13.31
C ALA A 54 4.20 -3.42 14.24
N ALA A 55 5.17 -4.14 13.66
CA ALA A 55 6.22 -4.80 14.43
C ALA A 55 7.13 -3.79 15.14
N GLU A 56 7.54 -2.71 14.46
CA GLU A 56 8.31 -1.64 15.10
C GLU A 56 7.52 -0.96 16.22
N LEU A 57 6.25 -0.62 15.97
CA LEU A 57 5.39 -0.02 16.98
C LEU A 57 5.30 -0.90 18.23
N GLU A 58 5.12 -2.21 18.05
CA GLU A 58 5.02 -3.14 19.17
C GLU A 58 6.33 -3.24 19.95
N ALA A 59 7.46 -3.32 19.26
CA ALA A 59 8.78 -3.37 19.91
C ALA A 59 9.06 -2.16 20.82
N TRP A 60 8.50 -0.99 20.47
CA TRP A 60 8.72 0.26 21.20
C TRP A 60 7.49 0.76 21.97
N ARG A 61 6.41 -0.02 22.04
CA ARG A 61 5.11 0.40 22.58
C ARG A 61 5.22 0.91 24.02
N THR A 62 5.89 0.17 24.89
CA THR A 62 6.02 0.52 26.30
C THR A 62 6.76 1.85 26.48
N LEU A 63 7.85 2.06 25.74
CA LEU A 63 8.62 3.30 25.79
C LEU A 63 7.82 4.48 25.20
N ALA A 64 7.11 4.27 24.10
CA ALA A 64 6.25 5.31 23.53
C ALA A 64 5.17 5.76 24.53
N LEU A 65 4.51 4.80 25.19
CA LEU A 65 3.46 5.07 26.18
C LEU A 65 3.98 5.66 27.49
N SER A 66 5.27 5.52 27.82
CA SER A 66 5.85 6.11 29.03
C SER A 66 5.96 7.64 28.98
N THR A 67 5.65 8.25 27.83
CA THR A 67 5.69 9.71 27.63
C THR A 67 4.37 10.41 28.00
N ASN A 68 3.37 9.66 28.46
CA ASN A 68 2.11 10.22 28.93
C ASN A 68 2.30 11.09 30.18
N PHE A 69 1.41 12.06 30.38
CA PHE A 69 1.33 12.75 31.66
C PHE A 69 1.06 11.76 32.80
N PRO A 70 1.65 11.98 34.00
CA PRO A 70 1.26 11.24 35.18
C PRO A 70 -0.24 11.38 35.44
N ALA A 71 -0.87 10.28 35.87
CA ALA A 71 -2.25 10.29 36.36
C ALA A 71 -2.38 11.06 37.68
#